data_AF-A0A0F9A8F3-F1
#
_entry.id   AF-A0A0F9A8F3-F1
#
_cell.length_a   1.000
_cell.length_b   1.000
_cell.length_c   1.000
_cell.angle_alpha   90.00
_cell.angle_beta   90.00
_cell.angle_gamma   90.00
#
_symmetry.space_group_name_H-M   'P 1'
#
loop_
_entity.id
_entity.type
_entity.pdbx_description
1 polymer ?
#
loop_
_entity_poly.entity_id
_entity_poly.type
_entity_poly.pdbx_seq_one_letter_code
_entity_poly.pdbx_strand_id
1 'polypeptide(L)'
;DILENDDAMLERSILAGIQARSSGEVSNRLRGTINEQVEEILGTTVALILKPLNALEEASDMLLFGKIVTYAQLGTFEVLTNRIQEKNTDWSQAKADKVAAHYINTLLGTLPDTWMSRTVREAGSALVFARNWTFSNLDILTKAMTGGRKGLGTKVLSKEERQVIGSMFGKHLVKGTFGLIAANNIMQYMFLAITNDLKKRGLLDGAQSEIHSTFSNPKGHRFDIDTGMKTKTGQPMYLIGPLFRYMRDYFGFGIEPLKTLYNKAEPLLKSTIEQITNYSNWQKDEIASDGHTTWGQLKLRAKYFVEGLTPMRMFQERPGKSKTKFEWIVPFLGLWIRRGAPGGPIVDELFRWEEKMGIEQEPIRNQISVDLQEGNFQKAFETAAESGIVKALNGLELMLMRQAVPLTYRMKVMSDSNRALFLTHMETLGYTEDNIKNAVQAEINASALRGD
;
A
#
# COMPACT_ATOMS: atom_id res chain seq x y z
N ASP A 1 -29.24 4.65 -38.46
CA ASP A 1 -29.05 3.21 -38.18
C ASP A 1 -27.99 2.90 -37.11
N ILE A 2 -26.66 2.86 -37.36
CA ILE A 2 -25.68 2.50 -36.30
C ILE A 2 -25.55 3.59 -35.22
N LEU A 3 -25.51 4.87 -35.60
CA LEU A 3 -25.38 5.98 -34.64
C LEU A 3 -26.67 6.26 -33.83
N GLU A 4 -27.85 5.97 -34.37
CA GLU A 4 -29.13 6.11 -33.62
C GLU A 4 -29.31 5.00 -32.58
N ASN A 5 -28.78 3.81 -32.83
CA ASN A 5 -28.85 2.69 -31.89
C ASN A 5 -27.95 2.91 -30.66
N ASP A 6 -26.81 3.61 -30.86
CA ASP A 6 -25.89 3.98 -29.79
C ASP A 6 -26.52 4.99 -28.81
N ASP A 7 -27.29 5.96 -29.31
CA ASP A 7 -27.98 6.95 -28.49
C ASP A 7 -29.11 6.34 -27.65
N ALA A 8 -29.90 5.43 -28.25
CA ALA A 8 -30.96 4.71 -27.54
C ALA A 8 -30.40 3.75 -26.47
N MET A 9 -29.29 3.06 -26.75
CA MET A 9 -28.60 2.22 -25.76
C MET A 9 -28.03 3.07 -24.62
N LEU A 10 -27.40 4.20 -24.95
CA LEU A 10 -26.86 5.13 -23.97
C LEU A 10 -27.96 5.64 -23.05
N GLU A 11 -29.07 6.14 -23.61
CA GLU A 11 -30.22 6.62 -22.84
C GLU A 11 -30.78 5.52 -21.93
N ARG A 12 -30.99 4.31 -22.47
CA ARG A 12 -31.46 3.15 -21.70
C ARG A 12 -30.51 2.82 -20.55
N SER A 13 -29.20 2.84 -20.79
CA SER A 13 -28.19 2.56 -19.77
C SER A 13 -28.18 3.61 -18.65
N ILE A 14 -28.36 4.88 -18.99
CA ILE A 14 -28.45 5.99 -18.03
C ILE A 14 -29.71 5.85 -17.19
N LEU A 15 -30.86 5.57 -17.82
CA LEU A 15 -32.14 5.33 -17.12
C LEU A 15 -32.07 4.11 -16.19
N ALA A 16 -31.30 3.09 -16.57
CA ALA A 16 -31.03 1.93 -15.74
C ALA A 16 -30.08 2.22 -14.56
N GLY A 17 -29.43 3.39 -14.56
CA GLY A 17 -28.58 3.88 -13.48
C GLY A 17 -27.08 3.70 -13.71
N ILE A 18 -26.60 3.45 -14.94
CA ILE A 18 -25.15 3.50 -15.25
C ILE A 18 -24.61 4.89 -14.92
N GLN A 19 -23.51 4.91 -14.16
CA GLN A 19 -22.81 6.14 -13.81
C GLN A 19 -21.65 6.35 -14.78
N ALA A 20 -21.93 7.00 -15.90
CA ALA A 20 -20.93 7.26 -16.95
C ALA A 20 -19.93 8.38 -16.59
N ARG A 21 -20.10 9.11 -15.45
CA ARG A 21 -19.28 10.32 -15.15
C ARG A 21 -18.87 10.56 -13.69
N SER A 22 -19.23 9.73 -12.70
CA SER A 22 -19.32 10.24 -11.31
C SER A 22 -18.10 10.11 -10.38
N SER A 23 -16.96 9.52 -10.77
CA SER A 23 -15.82 9.36 -9.82
C SER A 23 -14.83 10.53 -9.81
N GLY A 24 -14.62 11.19 -10.96
CA GLY A 24 -13.60 12.23 -11.13
C GLY A 24 -13.98 13.61 -10.58
N GLU A 25 -15.25 14.03 -10.66
CA GLU A 25 -15.63 15.40 -10.31
C GLU A 25 -15.48 15.70 -8.80
N VAL A 26 -15.91 14.78 -7.93
CA VAL A 26 -15.73 14.92 -6.47
C VAL A 26 -14.24 14.84 -6.09
N SER A 27 -13.44 14.08 -6.86
CA SER A 27 -11.98 14.05 -6.76
C SER A 27 -11.35 15.39 -7.00
N ASN A 28 -11.67 15.95 -8.16
CA ASN A 28 -11.03 17.15 -8.64
C ASN A 28 -11.45 18.34 -7.78
N ARG A 29 -12.68 18.33 -7.24
CA ARG A 29 -13.16 19.35 -6.30
C ARG A 29 -12.44 19.33 -4.95
N LEU A 30 -12.32 18.16 -4.30
CA LEU A 30 -11.63 18.03 -3.01
C LEU A 30 -10.12 18.24 -3.14
N ARG A 31 -9.49 17.79 -4.24
CA ARG A 31 -8.09 18.08 -4.52
C ARG A 31 -7.87 19.54 -4.85
N GLY A 32 -8.81 20.20 -5.53
CA GLY A 32 -8.82 21.65 -5.68
C GLY A 32 -8.76 22.34 -4.32
N THR A 33 -9.64 21.96 -3.39
CA THR A 33 -9.64 22.50 -2.03
C THR A 33 -8.36 22.17 -1.24
N ILE A 34 -7.82 20.95 -1.36
CA ILE A 34 -6.55 20.59 -0.72
C ILE A 34 -5.37 21.35 -1.34
N ASN A 35 -5.34 21.54 -2.66
CA ASN A 35 -4.31 22.30 -3.35
C ASN A 35 -4.38 23.79 -2.98
N GLU A 36 -5.58 24.36 -2.86
CA GLU A 36 -5.78 25.71 -2.34
C GLU A 36 -5.24 25.86 -0.92
N GLN A 37 -5.53 24.90 -0.03
CA GLN A 37 -5.00 24.88 1.34
C GLN A 37 -3.48 24.66 1.38
N VAL A 38 -2.95 23.80 0.51
CA VAL A 38 -1.51 23.53 0.38
C VAL A 38 -0.79 24.75 -0.18
N GLU A 39 -1.37 25.49 -1.12
CA GLU A 39 -0.83 26.74 -1.65
C GLU A 39 -0.82 27.84 -0.58
N GLU A 40 -1.85 27.90 0.26
CA GLU A 40 -1.92 28.80 1.42
C GLU A 40 -0.84 28.47 2.47
N ILE A 41 -0.57 27.18 2.73
CA ILE A 41 0.36 26.73 3.77
C ILE A 41 1.82 26.68 3.29
N LEU A 42 2.07 26.24 2.05
CA LEU A 42 3.42 25.92 1.53
C LEU A 42 3.90 26.87 0.42
N GLY A 43 3.06 27.82 -0.01
CA GLY A 43 3.41 28.88 -0.96
C GLY A 43 3.36 28.48 -2.45
N THR A 44 3.42 29.49 -3.32
CA THR A 44 3.25 29.43 -4.78
C THR A 44 4.22 28.51 -5.51
N THR A 45 5.41 28.26 -4.96
CA THR A 45 6.43 27.39 -5.58
C THR A 45 6.00 25.93 -5.63
N VAL A 46 5.26 25.44 -4.62
CA VAL A 46 4.73 24.06 -4.60
C VAL A 46 3.57 23.93 -5.59
N ALA A 47 2.69 24.93 -5.65
CA ALA A 47 1.60 24.97 -6.62
C ALA A 47 2.11 24.93 -8.08
N LEU A 48 3.23 25.59 -8.37
CA LEU A 48 3.86 25.60 -9.69
C LEU A 48 4.38 24.21 -10.12
N ILE A 49 4.84 23.39 -9.16
CA ILE A 49 5.31 22.01 -9.40
C ILE A 49 4.13 21.04 -9.57
N LEU A 50 3.03 21.27 -8.85
CA LEU A 50 1.84 20.42 -8.89
C LEU A 50 0.96 20.65 -10.14
N LYS A 51 0.95 21.87 -10.69
CA LYS A 51 0.10 22.23 -11.84
C LYS A 51 0.28 21.35 -13.09
N PRO A 52 1.49 21.00 -13.54
CA PRO A 52 1.68 20.05 -14.65
C PRO A 52 1.23 18.63 -14.31
N LEU A 53 1.37 18.20 -13.04
CA LEU A 53 0.89 16.90 -12.58
C LEU A 53 -0.63 16.85 -12.64
N ASN A 54 -1.32 17.91 -12.20
CA ASN A 54 -2.78 18.01 -12.27
C ASN A 54 -3.29 17.91 -13.72
N ALA A 55 -2.63 18.58 -14.68
CA ALA A 55 -3.02 18.50 -16.09
C ALA A 55 -2.82 17.08 -16.69
N LEU A 56 -1.74 16.40 -16.33
CA LEU A 56 -1.51 15.00 -16.73
C LEU A 56 -2.52 14.05 -16.08
N GLU A 57 -2.88 14.28 -14.81
CA GLU A 57 -3.92 13.53 -14.12
C GLU A 57 -5.30 13.76 -14.75
N GLU A 58 -5.69 15.01 -15.05
CA GLU A 58 -6.95 15.31 -15.74
C GLU A 58 -7.03 14.63 -17.12
N ALA A 59 -5.94 14.65 -17.87
CA ALA A 59 -5.86 13.94 -19.16
C ALA A 59 -5.97 12.41 -18.96
N SER A 60 -5.31 11.86 -17.94
CA SER A 60 -5.41 10.46 -17.57
C SER A 60 -6.84 10.08 -17.16
N ASP A 61 -7.50 10.88 -16.33
CA ASP A 61 -8.87 10.65 -15.88
C ASP A 61 -9.87 10.78 -17.03
N MET A 62 -9.68 11.74 -17.93
CA MET A 62 -10.50 11.87 -19.13
C MET A 62 -10.36 10.65 -20.05
N LEU A 63 -9.14 10.14 -20.23
CA LEU A 63 -8.90 8.94 -21.03
C LEU A 63 -9.47 7.69 -20.34
N LEU A 64 -9.17 7.49 -19.06
CA LEU A 64 -9.56 6.31 -18.31
C LEU A 64 -11.06 6.30 -18.05
N PHE A 65 -11.59 7.29 -17.34
CA PHE A 65 -12.99 7.33 -16.95
C PHE A 65 -13.88 7.85 -18.06
N GLY A 66 -13.46 8.88 -18.79
CA GLY A 66 -14.28 9.47 -19.85
C GLY A 66 -14.40 8.59 -21.10
N LYS A 67 -13.37 7.79 -21.44
CA LYS A 67 -13.39 6.90 -22.61
C LYS A 67 -13.41 5.43 -22.21
N ILE A 68 -12.34 4.90 -21.62
CA ILE A 68 -12.16 3.45 -21.44
C ILE A 68 -13.29 2.86 -20.58
N VAL A 69 -13.56 3.43 -19.42
CA VAL A 69 -14.59 2.95 -18.49
C VAL A 69 -15.97 3.12 -19.09
N THR A 70 -16.31 4.29 -19.64
CA THR A 70 -17.61 4.53 -20.29
C THR A 70 -17.90 3.52 -21.39
N TYR A 71 -16.97 3.30 -22.32
CA TYR A 71 -17.19 2.34 -23.40
C TYR A 71 -17.24 0.90 -22.90
N ALA A 72 -16.45 0.56 -21.87
CA ALA A 72 -16.53 -0.75 -21.22
C ALA A 72 -17.89 -0.95 -20.53
N GLN A 73 -18.44 0.09 -19.88
CA GLN A 73 -19.77 0.05 -19.26
C GLN A 73 -20.84 -0.23 -20.33
N LEU A 74 -20.85 0.55 -21.41
CA LEU A 74 -21.85 0.43 -22.47
C LEU A 74 -21.78 -0.92 -23.18
N GLY A 75 -20.58 -1.32 -23.62
CA GLY A 75 -20.40 -2.61 -24.29
C GLY A 75 -20.72 -3.81 -23.40
N THR A 76 -20.47 -3.71 -22.09
CA THR A 76 -20.83 -4.78 -21.15
C THR A 76 -22.32 -4.77 -20.82
N PHE A 77 -22.96 -3.59 -20.80
CA PHE A 77 -24.35 -3.42 -20.39
C PHE A 77 -25.31 -4.24 -21.25
N GLU A 78 -25.23 -4.10 -22.56
CA GLU A 78 -26.13 -4.81 -23.47
C GLU A 78 -25.98 -6.33 -23.34
N VAL A 79 -24.74 -6.83 -23.44
CA VAL A 79 -24.42 -8.26 -23.31
C VAL A 79 -24.91 -8.82 -21.98
N LEU A 80 -24.72 -8.06 -20.90
CA LEU A 80 -25.07 -8.50 -19.56
C LEU A 80 -26.59 -8.50 -19.35
N THR A 81 -27.29 -7.47 -19.80
CA THR A 81 -28.75 -7.41 -19.75
C THR A 81 -29.35 -8.60 -20.48
N ASN A 82 -28.95 -8.84 -21.73
CA ASN A 82 -29.48 -9.95 -22.54
C ASN A 82 -29.27 -11.29 -21.81
N ARG A 83 -28.07 -11.49 -21.24
CA ARG A 83 -27.77 -12.70 -20.48
C ARG A 83 -28.57 -12.84 -19.17
N ILE A 84 -28.89 -11.73 -18.51
CA ILE A 84 -29.75 -11.75 -17.30
C ILE A 84 -31.18 -12.11 -17.70
N GLN A 85 -31.68 -11.53 -18.78
CA GLN A 85 -33.02 -11.78 -19.28
C GLN A 85 -33.21 -13.22 -19.78
N GLU A 86 -32.22 -13.77 -20.51
CA GLU A 86 -32.20 -15.19 -20.92
C GLU A 86 -32.30 -16.15 -19.73
N LYS A 87 -31.74 -15.78 -18.59
CA LYS A 87 -31.74 -16.62 -17.37
C LYS A 87 -32.94 -16.39 -16.47
N ASN A 88 -33.62 -15.27 -16.64
CA ASN A 88 -34.77 -14.85 -15.84
C ASN A 88 -35.85 -14.40 -16.82
N THR A 89 -36.42 -15.35 -17.54
CA THR A 89 -37.33 -15.10 -18.69
C THR A 89 -38.62 -14.37 -18.29
N ASP A 90 -38.95 -14.37 -17.01
CA ASP A 90 -40.08 -13.66 -16.39
C ASP A 90 -39.76 -12.19 -16.06
N TRP A 91 -38.50 -11.75 -16.18
CA TRP A 91 -38.11 -10.38 -15.85
C TRP A 91 -38.37 -9.42 -17.01
N SER A 92 -38.88 -8.24 -16.67
CA SER A 92 -38.93 -7.14 -17.61
C SER A 92 -37.53 -6.66 -17.99
N GLN A 93 -37.41 -6.06 -19.18
CA GLN A 93 -36.18 -5.44 -19.67
C GLN A 93 -35.59 -4.46 -18.63
N ALA A 94 -36.43 -3.59 -18.07
CA ALA A 94 -36.02 -2.60 -17.07
C ALA A 94 -35.45 -3.23 -15.79
N LYS A 95 -35.99 -4.38 -15.35
CA LYS A 95 -35.47 -5.11 -14.18
C LYS A 95 -34.09 -5.72 -14.48
N ALA A 96 -33.91 -6.32 -15.66
CA ALA A 96 -32.63 -6.86 -16.10
C ALA A 96 -31.57 -5.76 -16.27
N ASP A 97 -31.94 -4.65 -16.92
CA ASP A 97 -31.11 -3.47 -17.11
C ASP A 97 -30.63 -2.88 -15.79
N LYS A 98 -31.53 -2.71 -14.81
CA LYS A 98 -31.18 -2.22 -13.47
C LYS A 98 -30.14 -3.11 -12.79
N VAL A 99 -30.29 -4.43 -12.88
CA VAL A 99 -29.34 -5.40 -12.31
C VAL A 99 -28.00 -5.35 -13.04
N ALA A 100 -28.01 -5.25 -14.38
CA ALA A 100 -26.80 -5.10 -15.18
C ALA A 100 -26.05 -3.81 -14.81
N ALA A 101 -26.75 -2.67 -14.75
CA ALA A 101 -26.18 -1.39 -14.35
C ALA A 101 -25.58 -1.44 -12.95
N HIS A 102 -26.30 -2.02 -11.99
CA HIS A 102 -25.81 -2.19 -10.62
C HIS A 102 -24.52 -3.00 -10.59
N TYR A 103 -24.49 -4.12 -11.30
CA TYR A 103 -23.34 -5.00 -11.36
C TYR A 103 -22.12 -4.33 -12.01
N ILE A 104 -22.33 -3.64 -13.14
CA ILE A 104 -21.30 -2.96 -13.90
C ILE A 104 -20.72 -1.77 -13.12
N ASN A 105 -21.58 -0.97 -12.48
CA ASN A 105 -21.13 0.15 -11.67
C ASN A 105 -20.23 -0.28 -10.50
N THR A 106 -20.60 -1.36 -9.83
CA THR A 106 -19.73 -1.95 -8.82
C THR A 106 -18.46 -2.50 -9.45
N LEU A 107 -18.53 -3.22 -10.58
CA LEU A 107 -17.33 -3.83 -11.17
C LEU A 107 -16.28 -2.80 -11.62
N LEU A 108 -16.73 -1.64 -12.12
CA LEU A 108 -15.87 -0.63 -12.72
C LEU A 108 -15.54 0.55 -11.80
N GLY A 109 -15.95 0.50 -10.52
CA GLY A 109 -15.63 1.59 -9.60
C GLY A 109 -16.42 2.87 -9.85
N THR A 110 -17.64 2.78 -10.38
CA THR A 110 -18.52 3.92 -10.66
C THR A 110 -19.76 3.87 -9.78
N LEU A 111 -19.54 3.71 -8.47
CA LEU A 111 -20.61 3.62 -7.49
C LEU A 111 -21.45 4.92 -7.47
N PRO A 112 -22.79 4.82 -7.57
CA PRO A 112 -23.66 5.98 -7.40
C PRO A 112 -23.49 6.63 -6.03
N ASP A 113 -23.52 7.96 -6.01
CA ASP A 113 -23.46 8.76 -4.77
C ASP A 113 -24.57 8.41 -3.78
N THR A 114 -25.73 8.01 -4.29
CA THR A 114 -26.91 7.63 -3.50
C THR A 114 -26.74 6.33 -2.73
N TRP A 115 -25.69 5.54 -3.02
CA TRP A 115 -25.44 4.27 -2.33
C TRP A 115 -24.70 4.44 -1.00
N MET A 116 -24.11 5.61 -0.75
CA MET A 116 -23.34 5.92 0.45
C MET A 116 -23.95 7.12 1.17
N SER A 117 -23.82 7.16 2.50
CA SER A 117 -24.16 8.38 3.24
C SER A 117 -23.11 9.46 2.94
N ARG A 118 -23.51 10.74 3.09
CA ARG A 118 -22.59 11.88 2.94
C ARG A 118 -21.32 11.70 3.77
N THR A 119 -21.45 11.27 5.02
CA THR A 119 -20.32 11.02 5.93
C THR A 119 -19.42 9.88 5.46
N VAL A 120 -19.97 8.77 4.98
CA VAL A 120 -19.17 7.65 4.45
C VAL A 120 -18.42 8.08 3.18
N ARG A 121 -19.05 8.89 2.35
CA ARG A 121 -18.42 9.46 1.16
C ARG A 121 -17.31 10.44 1.53
N GLU A 122 -17.54 11.34 2.48
CA GLU A 122 -16.54 12.33 2.92
C GLU A 122 -15.36 11.64 3.63
N ALA A 123 -15.62 10.76 4.59
CA ALA A 123 -14.58 9.99 5.27
C ALA A 123 -13.84 9.05 4.31
N GLY A 124 -14.57 8.35 3.44
CA GLY A 124 -14.00 7.52 2.39
C GLY A 124 -13.16 8.32 1.39
N SER A 125 -13.52 9.58 1.15
CA SER A 125 -12.77 10.46 0.26
C SER A 125 -11.48 10.99 0.87
N ALA A 126 -11.45 11.21 2.18
CA ALA A 126 -10.25 11.61 2.91
C ALA A 126 -9.32 10.42 3.19
N LEU A 127 -9.87 9.21 3.36
CA LEU A 127 -9.13 8.03 3.83
C LEU A 127 -8.65 7.09 2.74
N VAL A 128 -9.05 7.24 1.47
CA VAL A 128 -8.75 6.24 0.42
C VAL A 128 -8.34 6.90 -0.91
N PHE A 129 -7.14 6.62 -1.41
CA PHE A 129 -6.58 7.21 -2.65
C PHE A 129 -7.36 6.83 -3.93
N ALA A 130 -7.94 5.62 -3.98
CA ALA A 130 -8.74 5.10 -5.10
C ALA A 130 -10.19 4.80 -4.67
N ARG A 131 -10.84 5.84 -4.08
CA ARG A 131 -12.17 5.88 -3.46
C ARG A 131 -13.18 4.84 -3.96
N ASN A 132 -13.66 4.99 -5.18
CA ASN A 132 -14.76 4.17 -5.66
C ASN A 132 -14.33 2.75 -6.03
N TRP A 133 -13.08 2.55 -6.41
CA TRP A 133 -12.53 1.23 -6.70
C TRP A 133 -12.41 0.38 -5.41
N THR A 134 -11.92 0.99 -4.32
CA THR A 134 -11.80 0.29 -3.03
C THR A 134 -13.18 -0.06 -2.45
N PHE A 135 -14.13 0.89 -2.45
CA PHE A 135 -15.49 0.61 -1.99
C PHE A 135 -16.17 -0.43 -2.87
N SER A 136 -15.94 -0.39 -4.18
CA SER A 136 -16.42 -1.41 -5.09
C SER A 136 -15.88 -2.78 -4.74
N ASN A 137 -14.59 -2.88 -4.42
CA ASN A 137 -14.01 -4.15 -4.04
C ASN A 137 -14.62 -4.72 -2.76
N LEU A 138 -14.79 -3.88 -1.75
CA LEU A 138 -15.46 -4.26 -0.50
C LEU A 138 -16.91 -4.69 -0.75
N ASP A 139 -17.59 -3.99 -1.66
CA ASP A 139 -18.98 -4.27 -2.01
C ASP A 139 -19.14 -5.58 -2.82
N ILE A 140 -18.24 -5.85 -3.78
CA ILE A 140 -18.17 -7.14 -4.51
C ILE A 140 -18.00 -8.28 -3.52
N LEU A 141 -17.02 -8.17 -2.62
CA LEU A 141 -16.74 -9.19 -1.62
C LEU A 141 -17.94 -9.40 -0.69
N THR A 142 -18.51 -8.31 -0.17
CA THR A 142 -19.67 -8.35 0.73
C THR A 142 -20.88 -9.01 0.05
N LYS A 143 -21.19 -8.62 -1.19
CA LYS A 143 -22.30 -9.19 -1.95
C LYS A 143 -22.05 -10.64 -2.31
N ALA A 144 -20.84 -11.02 -2.70
CA ALA A 144 -20.50 -12.41 -2.96
C ALA A 144 -20.69 -13.28 -1.71
N MET A 145 -20.13 -12.88 -0.57
CA MET A 145 -20.21 -13.66 0.68
C MET A 145 -21.61 -13.74 1.27
N THR A 146 -22.43 -12.71 1.08
CA THR A 146 -23.79 -12.66 1.65
C THR A 146 -24.89 -13.08 0.67
N GLY A 147 -24.54 -13.53 -0.53
CA GLY A 147 -25.51 -13.79 -1.60
C GLY A 147 -26.32 -12.54 -1.97
N GLY A 148 -25.68 -11.37 -1.92
CA GLY A 148 -26.23 -10.05 -2.23
C GLY A 148 -27.13 -9.45 -1.15
N ARG A 149 -27.29 -10.12 0.00
CA ARG A 149 -28.15 -9.63 1.10
C ARG A 149 -27.64 -8.32 1.71
N LYS A 150 -26.31 -8.13 1.74
CA LYS A 150 -25.64 -6.94 2.24
C LYS A 150 -24.75 -6.33 1.16
N GLY A 151 -24.42 -5.05 1.32
CA GLY A 151 -23.58 -4.28 0.41
C GLY A 151 -24.19 -2.93 0.04
N LEU A 152 -23.41 -2.10 -0.63
CA LEU A 152 -23.80 -0.79 -1.12
C LEU A 152 -24.87 -0.91 -2.21
N GLY A 153 -25.85 0.00 -2.16
CA GLY A 153 -26.96 0.06 -3.11
C GLY A 153 -27.95 -1.12 -3.03
N THR A 154 -27.74 -2.11 -2.16
CA THR A 154 -28.66 -3.27 -2.06
C THR A 154 -30.08 -2.88 -1.69
N LYS A 155 -30.28 -1.77 -0.96
CA LYS A 155 -31.59 -1.27 -0.53
C LYS A 155 -32.56 -0.99 -1.68
N VAL A 156 -32.05 -0.54 -2.84
CA VAL A 156 -32.90 -0.24 -4.01
C VAL A 156 -33.27 -1.49 -4.80
N LEU A 157 -32.69 -2.65 -4.47
CA LEU A 157 -32.91 -3.91 -5.16
C LEU A 157 -33.93 -4.79 -4.45
N SER A 158 -34.73 -5.52 -5.22
CA SER A 158 -35.59 -6.59 -4.71
C SER A 158 -34.76 -7.79 -4.22
N LYS A 159 -35.39 -8.72 -3.47
CA LYS A 159 -34.70 -9.90 -2.93
C LYS A 159 -34.11 -10.79 -4.04
N GLU A 160 -34.83 -10.96 -5.13
CA GLU A 160 -34.40 -11.74 -6.30
C GLU A 160 -33.23 -11.07 -7.02
N GLU A 161 -33.32 -9.75 -7.26
CA GLU A 161 -32.24 -8.95 -7.86
C GLU A 161 -30.95 -9.08 -7.05
N ARG A 162 -31.04 -8.99 -5.72
CA ARG A 162 -29.90 -9.19 -4.81
C ARG A 162 -29.28 -10.58 -4.96
N GLN A 163 -30.09 -11.63 -5.02
CA GLN A 163 -29.59 -13.00 -5.16
C GLN A 163 -28.85 -13.21 -6.48
N VAL A 164 -29.39 -12.69 -7.59
CA VAL A 164 -28.74 -12.76 -8.90
C VAL A 164 -27.40 -12.02 -8.87
N ILE A 165 -27.36 -10.79 -8.34
CA ILE A 165 -26.13 -10.02 -8.20
C ILE A 165 -25.11 -10.73 -7.32
N GLY A 166 -25.52 -11.25 -6.17
CA GLY A 166 -24.65 -12.01 -5.28
C GLY A 166 -24.04 -13.23 -5.97
N SER A 167 -24.85 -13.99 -6.74
CA SER A 167 -24.37 -15.12 -7.55
C SER A 167 -23.39 -14.68 -8.63
N MET A 168 -23.66 -13.56 -9.30
CA MET A 168 -22.77 -13.01 -10.33
C MET A 168 -21.43 -12.56 -9.75
N PHE A 169 -21.41 -11.90 -8.58
CA PHE A 169 -20.16 -11.54 -7.92
C PHE A 169 -19.42 -12.76 -7.37
N GLY A 170 -20.11 -13.75 -6.81
CA GLY A 170 -19.49 -15.01 -6.42
C GLY A 170 -18.81 -15.71 -7.61
N LYS A 171 -19.52 -15.80 -8.75
CA LYS A 171 -18.96 -16.33 -10.00
C LYS A 171 -17.81 -15.48 -10.52
N HIS A 172 -17.89 -14.16 -10.43
CA HIS A 172 -16.82 -13.25 -10.84
C HIS A 172 -15.55 -13.45 -10.01
N LEU A 173 -15.67 -13.54 -8.68
CA LEU A 173 -14.52 -13.78 -7.82
C LEU A 173 -13.89 -15.14 -8.12
N VAL A 174 -14.69 -16.21 -8.24
CA VAL A 174 -14.17 -17.56 -8.52
C VAL A 174 -13.55 -17.63 -9.92
N LYS A 175 -14.30 -17.29 -10.97
CA LYS A 175 -13.82 -17.36 -12.35
C LYS A 175 -12.70 -16.36 -12.63
N GLY A 176 -12.79 -15.17 -12.05
CA GLY A 176 -11.74 -14.17 -12.05
C GLY A 176 -10.46 -14.76 -11.47
N THR A 177 -10.50 -15.26 -10.23
CA THR A 177 -9.32 -15.87 -9.60
C THR A 177 -8.67 -16.95 -10.46
N PHE A 178 -9.45 -17.93 -10.93
CA PHE A 178 -8.91 -19.01 -11.77
C PHE A 178 -8.40 -18.51 -13.12
N GLY A 179 -9.13 -17.62 -13.78
CA GLY A 179 -8.73 -17.01 -15.05
C GLY A 179 -7.43 -16.22 -14.92
N LEU A 180 -7.25 -15.51 -13.80
CA LEU A 180 -6.03 -14.77 -13.50
C LEU A 180 -4.85 -15.69 -13.24
N ILE A 181 -5.03 -16.74 -12.46
CA ILE A 181 -4.01 -17.77 -12.26
C ILE A 181 -3.57 -18.36 -13.60
N ALA A 182 -4.51 -18.72 -14.47
CA ALA A 182 -4.21 -19.24 -15.79
C ALA A 182 -3.46 -18.21 -16.65
N ALA A 183 -3.96 -16.96 -16.72
CA ALA A 183 -3.34 -15.88 -17.48
C ALA A 183 -1.91 -15.59 -17.00
N ASN A 184 -1.65 -15.56 -15.69
CA ASN A 184 -0.31 -15.36 -15.15
C ASN A 184 0.64 -16.50 -15.50
N ASN A 185 0.17 -17.75 -15.48
CA ASN A 185 0.98 -18.89 -15.91
C ASN A 185 1.30 -18.81 -17.42
N ILE A 186 0.32 -18.47 -18.25
CA ILE A 186 0.54 -18.26 -19.69
C ILE A 186 1.55 -17.13 -19.92
N MET A 187 1.38 -15.99 -19.28
CA MET A 187 2.32 -14.88 -19.37
C MET A 187 3.72 -15.27 -18.91
N GLN A 188 3.85 -16.01 -17.80
CA GLN A 188 5.15 -16.48 -17.32
C GLN A 188 5.80 -17.41 -18.33
N TYR A 189 5.08 -18.38 -18.89
CA TYR A 189 5.61 -19.24 -19.94
C TYR A 189 6.06 -18.44 -21.17
N MET A 190 5.28 -17.44 -21.59
CA MET A 190 5.67 -16.55 -22.69
C MET A 190 6.94 -15.75 -22.36
N PHE A 191 7.01 -15.12 -21.19
CA PHE A 191 8.17 -14.33 -20.78
C PHE A 191 9.42 -15.20 -20.68
N LEU A 192 9.35 -16.37 -20.05
CA LEU A 192 10.47 -17.30 -19.94
C LEU A 192 10.93 -17.82 -21.31
N ALA A 193 9.98 -18.17 -22.20
CA ALA A 193 10.30 -18.62 -23.55
C ALA A 193 10.98 -17.52 -24.38
N ILE A 194 10.43 -16.29 -24.38
CA ILE A 194 11.00 -15.14 -25.10
C ILE A 194 12.39 -14.82 -24.54
N THR A 195 12.53 -14.74 -23.22
CA THR A 195 13.83 -14.44 -22.58
C THR A 195 14.87 -15.52 -22.89
N ASN A 196 14.49 -16.80 -22.91
CA ASN A 196 15.40 -17.89 -23.25
C ASN A 196 15.82 -17.89 -24.72
N ASP A 197 14.93 -17.53 -25.64
CA ASP A 197 15.26 -17.35 -27.06
C ASP A 197 16.23 -16.18 -27.26
N LEU A 198 15.99 -15.05 -26.59
CA LEU A 198 16.91 -13.90 -26.62
C LEU A 198 18.29 -14.24 -26.05
N LYS A 199 18.36 -15.00 -24.94
CA LYS A 199 19.62 -15.51 -24.38
C LYS A 199 20.34 -16.46 -25.34
N LYS A 200 19.61 -17.38 -25.98
CA LYS A 200 20.16 -18.30 -26.98
C LYS A 200 20.75 -17.57 -28.18
N ARG A 201 20.15 -16.45 -28.59
CA ARG A 201 20.64 -15.58 -29.67
C ARG A 201 21.77 -14.64 -29.25
N GLY A 202 22.20 -14.67 -27.97
CA GLY A 202 23.23 -13.77 -27.45
C GLY A 202 22.78 -12.31 -27.33
N LEU A 203 21.47 -12.03 -27.34
CA LEU A 203 20.91 -10.67 -27.19
C LEU A 203 20.66 -10.29 -25.72
N LEU A 204 20.64 -11.28 -24.83
CA LEU A 204 20.56 -11.11 -23.38
C LEU A 204 21.60 -11.98 -22.70
N ASP A 205 22.24 -11.45 -21.66
CA ASP A 205 23.24 -12.17 -20.89
C ASP A 205 22.62 -13.19 -19.93
N GLY A 206 23.39 -14.24 -19.63
CA GLY A 206 23.09 -15.23 -18.59
C GLY A 206 22.51 -16.56 -19.09
N ALA A 207 22.45 -17.53 -18.19
CA ALA A 207 21.92 -18.86 -18.48
C ALA A 207 20.40 -18.83 -18.74
N GLN A 208 19.94 -19.75 -19.58
CA GLN A 208 18.52 -19.98 -19.80
C GLN A 208 17.84 -20.36 -18.47
N SER A 209 16.64 -19.84 -18.28
CA SER A 209 15.81 -20.13 -17.12
C SER A 209 14.95 -21.36 -17.40
N GLU A 210 14.72 -22.21 -16.41
CA GLU A 210 13.76 -23.30 -16.54
C GLU A 210 12.35 -22.75 -16.77
N ILE A 211 11.59 -23.34 -17.70
CA ILE A 211 10.18 -22.98 -17.90
C ILE A 211 9.36 -23.64 -16.80
N HIS A 212 8.75 -22.83 -15.95
CA HIS A 212 8.00 -23.32 -14.80
C HIS A 212 6.74 -22.49 -14.55
N SER A 213 5.82 -23.05 -13.77
CA SER A 213 4.57 -22.40 -13.40
C SER A 213 4.79 -21.33 -12.33
N THR A 214 3.87 -20.37 -12.21
CA THR A 214 3.93 -19.31 -11.17
C THR A 214 3.83 -19.87 -9.75
N PHE A 215 3.39 -21.13 -9.58
CA PHE A 215 3.36 -21.83 -8.30
C PHE A 215 4.74 -22.35 -7.89
N SER A 216 5.60 -22.60 -8.87
CA SER A 216 6.97 -23.07 -8.69
C SER A 216 7.95 -21.92 -8.40
N ASN A 217 7.49 -20.67 -8.51
CA ASN A 217 8.27 -19.51 -8.11
C ASN A 217 8.67 -19.61 -6.63
N PRO A 218 9.80 -18.98 -6.24
CA PRO A 218 10.17 -18.88 -4.83
C PRO A 218 9.00 -18.34 -3.99
N LYS A 219 8.94 -18.78 -2.74
CA LYS A 219 7.92 -18.32 -1.78
C LYS A 219 7.99 -16.77 -1.68
N GLY A 220 6.87 -16.11 -1.43
CA GLY A 220 6.78 -14.63 -1.56
C GLY A 220 6.74 -14.07 -2.99
N HIS A 221 7.01 -14.90 -4.00
CA HIS A 221 6.85 -14.60 -5.44
C HIS A 221 5.86 -15.53 -6.15
N ARG A 222 5.16 -16.38 -5.39
CA ARG A 222 4.06 -17.20 -5.93
C ARG A 222 3.03 -16.29 -6.58
N PHE A 223 2.55 -16.70 -7.75
CA PHE A 223 1.63 -15.96 -8.62
C PHE A 223 2.19 -14.69 -9.27
N ASP A 224 3.38 -14.22 -8.89
CA ASP A 224 4.07 -13.21 -9.69
C ASP A 224 4.59 -13.87 -10.99
N ILE A 225 4.84 -13.08 -12.03
CA ILE A 225 5.28 -13.57 -13.34
C ILE A 225 6.80 -13.49 -13.37
N ASP A 226 7.50 -14.61 -13.34
CA ASP A 226 8.95 -14.63 -13.57
C ASP A 226 9.24 -14.21 -15.01
N THR A 227 10.07 -13.17 -15.14
CA THR A 227 10.46 -12.64 -16.45
C THR A 227 11.63 -13.40 -17.08
N GLY A 228 12.33 -14.22 -16.28
CA GLY A 228 13.60 -14.85 -16.64
C GLY A 228 14.78 -13.88 -16.71
N MET A 229 14.53 -12.59 -16.48
CA MET A 229 15.53 -11.53 -16.46
C MET A 229 16.04 -11.28 -15.04
N LYS A 230 17.26 -10.74 -14.95
CA LYS A 230 17.88 -10.35 -13.69
C LYS A 230 18.14 -8.85 -13.67
N THR A 231 18.14 -8.26 -12.49
CA THR A 231 18.65 -6.90 -12.27
C THR A 231 20.14 -6.85 -12.58
N LYS A 232 20.71 -5.64 -12.68
CA LYS A 232 22.17 -5.46 -12.79
C LYS A 232 22.96 -6.08 -11.63
N THR A 233 22.32 -6.24 -10.47
CA THR A 233 22.87 -6.88 -9.26
C THR A 233 22.63 -8.41 -9.22
N GLY A 234 22.11 -9.00 -10.30
CA GLY A 234 21.90 -10.45 -10.42
C GLY A 234 20.62 -10.98 -9.74
N GLN A 235 19.72 -10.10 -9.27
CA GLN A 235 18.47 -10.51 -8.62
C GLN A 235 17.41 -10.89 -9.66
N PRO A 236 16.67 -12.00 -9.51
CA PRO A 236 15.58 -12.33 -10.42
C PRO A 236 14.47 -11.26 -10.35
N MET A 237 13.89 -10.95 -11.50
CA MET A 237 12.82 -9.96 -11.64
C MET A 237 11.46 -10.64 -11.88
N TYR A 238 10.49 -10.31 -11.04
CA TYR A 238 9.13 -10.80 -11.14
C TYR A 238 8.17 -9.63 -11.40
N LEU A 239 7.26 -9.78 -12.35
CA LEU A 239 6.18 -8.84 -12.57
C LEU A 239 4.98 -9.21 -11.71
N ILE A 240 4.49 -8.25 -10.95
CA ILE A 240 3.22 -8.41 -10.25
C ILE A 240 2.11 -8.22 -11.29
N GLY A 241 1.34 -9.29 -11.55
CA GLY A 241 0.19 -9.20 -12.43
C GLY A 241 -0.79 -8.13 -11.91
N PRO A 242 -1.24 -7.18 -12.75
CA PRO A 242 -2.04 -6.04 -12.31
C PRO A 242 -3.39 -6.51 -11.73
N LEU A 243 -3.86 -7.64 -12.23
CA LEU A 243 -5.10 -8.28 -11.80
C LEU A 243 -4.92 -9.09 -10.50
N PHE A 244 -3.71 -9.53 -10.16
CA PHE A 244 -3.44 -10.12 -8.84
C PHE A 244 -3.37 -9.08 -7.73
N ARG A 245 -3.05 -7.83 -8.05
CA ARG A 245 -3.19 -6.72 -7.09
C ARG A 245 -4.64 -6.58 -6.63
N TYR A 246 -5.58 -6.64 -7.59
CA TYR A 246 -7.01 -6.60 -7.32
C TYR A 246 -7.45 -7.75 -6.42
N MET A 247 -7.01 -8.98 -6.71
CA MET A 247 -7.28 -10.14 -5.86
C MET A 247 -6.66 -10.01 -4.48
N ARG A 248 -5.42 -9.51 -4.40
CA ARG A 248 -4.73 -9.29 -3.12
C ARG A 248 -5.46 -8.30 -2.24
N ASP A 249 -6.11 -7.29 -2.81
CA ASP A 249 -6.94 -6.37 -2.03
C ASP A 249 -8.15 -7.10 -1.44
N TYR A 250 -8.81 -8.02 -2.18
CA TYR A 250 -9.91 -8.83 -1.62
C TYR A 250 -9.48 -9.70 -0.46
N PHE A 251 -8.39 -10.46 -0.63
CA PHE A 251 -7.84 -11.29 0.44
C PHE A 251 -7.32 -10.43 1.60
N GLY A 252 -6.71 -9.30 1.29
CA GLY A 252 -6.21 -8.33 2.26
C GLY A 252 -7.33 -7.78 3.13
N PHE A 253 -8.48 -7.41 2.56
CA PHE A 253 -9.63 -6.98 3.35
C PHE A 253 -10.24 -8.11 4.20
N GLY A 254 -10.11 -9.36 3.78
CA GLY A 254 -10.55 -10.52 4.57
C GLY A 254 -9.60 -10.89 5.72
N ILE A 255 -8.28 -10.76 5.52
CA ILE A 255 -7.25 -11.30 6.43
C ILE A 255 -6.55 -10.19 7.24
N GLU A 256 -6.19 -9.08 6.59
CA GLU A 256 -5.45 -7.96 7.19
C GLU A 256 -6.15 -6.60 6.88
N PRO A 257 -7.39 -6.38 7.36
CA PRO A 257 -8.22 -5.26 6.92
C PRO A 257 -7.61 -3.88 7.22
N LEU A 258 -7.01 -3.69 8.40
CA LEU A 258 -6.39 -2.42 8.80
C LEU A 258 -5.16 -2.08 7.95
N LYS A 259 -4.29 -3.06 7.71
CA LYS A 259 -3.10 -2.91 6.86
C LYS A 259 -3.50 -2.63 5.42
N THR A 260 -4.55 -3.30 4.93
CA THR A 260 -5.09 -3.08 3.58
C THR A 260 -5.66 -1.68 3.46
N LEU A 261 -6.44 -1.22 4.44
CA LEU A 261 -6.96 0.15 4.50
C LEU A 261 -5.84 1.19 4.54
N TYR A 262 -4.83 0.99 5.38
CA TYR A 262 -3.65 1.86 5.47
C TYR A 262 -2.87 1.93 4.15
N ASN A 263 -2.71 0.80 3.45
CA ASN A 263 -2.08 0.77 2.13
C ASN A 263 -2.90 1.46 1.04
N LYS A 264 -4.19 1.67 1.29
CA LYS A 264 -5.10 2.40 0.41
C LYS A 264 -5.29 3.85 0.83
N ALA A 265 -4.71 4.27 1.97
CA ALA A 265 -4.77 5.65 2.44
C ALA A 265 -4.20 6.62 1.41
N GLU A 266 -4.79 7.80 1.36
CA GLU A 266 -4.33 8.91 0.53
C GLU A 266 -2.87 9.27 0.92
N PRO A 267 -1.95 9.49 -0.04
CA PRO A 267 -0.53 9.70 0.21
C PRO A 267 -0.23 10.84 1.17
N LEU A 268 -0.99 11.94 1.15
CA LEU A 268 -0.82 13.04 2.09
C LEU A 268 -1.18 12.60 3.52
N LEU A 269 -2.31 11.92 3.73
CA LEU A 269 -2.66 11.35 5.03
C LEU A 269 -1.61 10.34 5.51
N LYS A 270 -1.20 9.43 4.62
CA LYS A 270 -0.21 8.40 4.94
C LYS A 270 1.12 9.04 5.31
N SER A 271 1.62 9.96 4.49
CA SER A 271 2.84 10.69 4.78
C SER A 271 2.71 11.48 6.07
N THR A 272 1.54 12.06 6.38
CA THR A 272 1.34 12.82 7.61
C THR A 272 1.42 11.93 8.84
N ILE A 273 0.77 10.74 8.82
CA ILE A 273 0.87 9.76 9.90
C ILE A 273 2.32 9.28 10.09
N GLU A 274 3.00 8.95 8.98
CA GLU A 274 4.40 8.54 9.00
C GLU A 274 5.32 9.66 9.55
N GLN A 275 5.04 10.93 9.23
CA GLN A 275 5.76 12.09 9.76
C GLN A 275 5.52 12.31 11.25
N ILE A 276 4.26 12.21 11.72
CA ILE A 276 3.92 12.33 13.14
C ILE A 276 4.61 11.24 13.95
N THR A 277 4.61 10.01 13.43
CA THR A 277 5.27 8.86 14.08
C THR A 277 6.78 8.82 13.85
N ASN A 278 7.34 9.75 13.06
CA ASN A 278 8.73 9.76 12.57
C ASN A 278 9.18 8.41 11.99
N TYR A 279 8.27 7.62 11.43
CA TYR A 279 8.55 6.24 11.05
C TYR A 279 7.97 5.93 9.68
N SER A 280 8.83 5.52 8.75
CA SER A 280 8.40 5.03 7.46
C SER A 280 7.96 3.58 7.58
N ASN A 281 6.65 3.33 7.51
CA ASN A 281 6.14 1.95 7.54
C ASN A 281 6.67 1.08 6.38
N TRP A 282 7.09 1.71 5.29
CA TRP A 282 7.64 1.05 4.11
C TRP A 282 9.14 0.77 4.20
N GLN A 283 9.93 1.73 4.70
CA GLN A 283 11.38 1.57 4.83
C GLN A 283 11.76 0.89 6.14
N LYS A 284 10.81 0.83 7.10
CA LYS A 284 11.00 0.34 8.46
C LYS A 284 12.07 1.11 9.25
N ASP A 285 12.31 2.36 8.83
CA ASP A 285 13.32 3.25 9.36
C ASP A 285 12.71 4.61 9.74
N GLU A 286 13.43 5.37 10.57
CA GLU A 286 13.09 6.74 10.93
C GLU A 286 13.18 7.68 9.73
N ILE A 287 12.22 8.61 9.61
CA ILE A 287 12.17 9.56 8.48
C ILE A 287 13.23 10.65 8.63
N ALA A 288 13.33 11.20 9.83
CA ALA A 288 14.42 12.06 10.24
C ALA A 288 15.09 11.40 11.43
N SER A 289 16.26 10.83 11.20
CA SER A 289 17.06 10.27 12.28
C SER A 289 17.60 11.39 13.17
N ASP A 290 17.71 11.08 14.45
CA ASP A 290 18.17 12.01 15.49
C ASP A 290 19.61 12.54 15.25
N GLY A 291 20.36 11.98 14.29
CA GLY A 291 21.72 12.39 13.92
C GLY A 291 21.82 13.64 13.03
N HIS A 292 20.70 14.22 12.58
CA HIS A 292 20.69 15.43 11.75
C HIS A 292 20.36 16.69 12.57
N THR A 293 20.90 17.85 12.19
CA THR A 293 20.53 19.16 12.75
C THR A 293 19.02 19.41 12.58
N THR A 294 18.40 20.30 13.37
CA THR A 294 16.97 20.64 13.24
C THR A 294 16.58 21.00 11.80
N TRP A 295 17.42 21.78 11.11
CA TRP A 295 17.24 22.09 9.69
C TRP A 295 17.45 20.88 8.78
N GLY A 296 18.41 20.00 9.11
CA GLY A 296 18.60 18.73 8.41
C GLY A 296 17.41 17.78 8.56
N GLN A 297 16.84 17.67 9.75
CA GLN A 297 15.63 16.89 10.02
C GLN A 297 14.43 17.47 9.29
N LEU A 298 14.23 18.80 9.33
CA LEU A 298 13.17 19.46 8.58
C LEU A 298 13.31 19.23 7.07
N LYS A 299 14.54 19.30 6.53
CA LYS A 299 14.83 19.01 5.13
C LYS A 299 14.55 17.55 4.76
N LEU A 300 14.89 16.60 5.63
CA LEU A 300 14.59 15.18 5.41
C LEU A 300 13.09 14.88 5.46
N ARG A 301 12.38 15.46 6.42
CA ARG A 301 10.93 15.38 6.53
C ARG A 301 10.26 16.01 5.30
N ALA A 302 10.65 17.22 4.90
CA ALA A 302 10.13 17.87 3.71
C ALA A 302 10.42 17.05 2.43
N LYS A 303 11.64 16.53 2.29
CA LYS A 303 12.01 15.64 1.19
C LYS A 303 11.16 14.38 1.19
N TYR A 304 10.97 13.73 2.33
CA TYR A 304 10.14 12.53 2.46
C TYR A 304 8.68 12.82 2.07
N PHE A 305 8.14 13.96 2.49
CA PHE A 305 6.79 14.41 2.14
C PHE A 305 6.65 14.63 0.63
N VAL A 306 7.55 15.41 0.02
CA VAL A 306 7.54 15.66 -1.44
C VAL A 306 7.72 14.36 -2.23
N GLU A 307 8.61 13.47 -1.79
CA GLU A 307 8.79 12.16 -2.39
C GLU A 307 7.63 11.18 -2.17
N GLY A 308 6.84 11.39 -1.11
CA GLY A 308 5.63 10.62 -0.82
C GLY A 308 4.45 11.05 -1.70
N LEU A 309 4.39 12.35 -2.06
CA LEU A 309 3.37 12.92 -2.92
C LEU A 309 3.68 12.77 -4.42
N THR A 310 4.95 12.65 -4.78
CA THR A 310 5.36 12.52 -6.18
C THR A 310 5.72 11.08 -6.53
N PRO A 311 5.41 10.59 -7.75
CA PRO A 311 5.85 9.27 -8.21
C PRO A 311 7.38 9.20 -8.43
N MET A 312 8.16 10.20 -8.00
CA MET A 312 9.60 10.24 -8.24
C MET A 312 10.33 9.08 -7.56
N ARG A 313 9.82 8.53 -6.45
CA ARG A 313 10.42 7.35 -5.78
C ARG A 313 10.46 6.09 -6.64
N MET A 314 9.50 5.88 -7.55
CA MET A 314 9.58 4.75 -8.49
C MET A 314 10.65 4.95 -9.56
N PHE A 315 11.19 6.16 -9.71
CA PHE A 315 12.23 6.51 -10.68
C PHE A 315 13.60 6.74 -10.03
N GLN A 316 13.68 7.18 -8.78
CA GLN A 316 14.93 7.28 -8.03
C GLN A 316 15.70 5.95 -7.99
N GLU A 317 16.98 6.00 -8.36
CA GLU A 317 17.90 4.87 -8.16
C GLU A 317 18.19 4.74 -6.66
N ARG A 318 18.11 3.52 -6.11
CA ARG A 318 18.52 3.28 -4.72
C ARG A 318 20.05 3.17 -4.69
N PRO A 319 20.73 3.61 -3.62
CA PRO A 319 22.18 3.45 -3.50
C PRO A 319 22.61 2.01 -3.80
N GLY A 320 23.58 1.83 -4.71
CA GLY A 320 24.08 0.53 -5.16
C GLY A 320 23.15 -0.26 -6.10
N LYS A 321 22.05 0.33 -6.61
CA LYS A 321 21.05 -0.37 -7.44
C LYS A 321 20.64 0.47 -8.65
N SER A 322 21.38 0.35 -9.75
CA SER A 322 20.97 0.94 -11.03
C SER A 322 19.91 0.08 -11.72
N LYS A 323 18.88 0.72 -12.26
CA LYS A 323 17.73 0.07 -12.92
C LYS A 323 18.07 -0.35 -14.36
N THR A 324 17.51 -1.47 -14.81
CA THR A 324 17.52 -1.89 -16.21
C THR A 324 16.53 -1.06 -17.05
N LYS A 325 16.68 -1.02 -18.38
CA LYS A 325 15.71 -0.36 -19.27
C LYS A 325 14.30 -0.93 -19.11
N PHE A 326 14.21 -2.23 -18.88
CA PHE A 326 12.93 -2.89 -18.60
C PHE A 326 12.29 -2.36 -17.31
N GLU A 327 13.07 -2.22 -16.23
CA GLU A 327 12.59 -1.65 -14.96
C GLU A 327 12.10 -0.20 -15.09
N TRP A 328 12.60 0.55 -16.08
CA TRP A 328 12.13 1.90 -16.37
C TRP A 328 10.78 1.93 -17.07
N ILE A 329 10.49 0.97 -17.95
CA ILE A 329 9.26 0.96 -18.77
C ILE A 329 8.08 0.35 -18.01
N VAL A 330 8.32 -0.66 -17.19
CA VAL A 330 7.26 -1.43 -16.51
C VAL A 330 6.25 -0.57 -15.73
N PRO A 331 6.65 0.46 -14.97
CA PRO A 331 5.68 1.32 -14.28
C PRO A 331 4.71 2.05 -15.21
N PHE A 332 5.12 2.39 -16.44
CA PHE A 332 4.25 3.04 -17.43
C PHE A 332 3.18 2.10 -17.98
N LEU A 333 3.37 0.79 -17.85
CA LEU A 333 2.37 -0.22 -18.20
C LEU A 333 1.38 -0.49 -17.04
N GLY A 334 1.47 0.27 -15.93
CA GLY A 334 0.69 0.01 -14.73
C GLY A 334 1.10 -1.28 -13.99
N LEU A 335 2.26 -1.82 -14.35
CA LEU A 335 2.82 -3.05 -13.80
C LEU A 335 3.89 -2.71 -12.75
N TRP A 336 4.20 -3.66 -11.90
CA TRP A 336 5.22 -3.50 -10.86
C TRP A 336 6.21 -4.63 -10.88
N ILE A 337 7.44 -4.32 -10.46
CA ILE A 337 8.51 -5.30 -10.34
C ILE A 337 8.72 -5.61 -8.87
N ARG A 338 8.62 -6.89 -8.52
CA ARG A 338 9.19 -7.42 -7.29
C ARG A 338 10.52 -8.07 -7.64
N ARG A 339 11.54 -7.81 -6.82
CA ARG A 339 12.88 -8.38 -6.97
C ARG A 339 13.04 -9.51 -5.97
N GLY A 340 13.69 -10.60 -6.36
CA GLY A 340 14.10 -11.64 -5.42
C GLY A 340 15.29 -11.22 -4.55
N ALA A 341 15.65 -12.05 -3.58
CA ALA A 341 16.76 -11.76 -2.67
C ALA A 341 18.12 -11.66 -3.41
N PRO A 342 19.01 -10.74 -3.00
CA PRO A 342 20.37 -10.64 -3.52
C PRO A 342 21.18 -11.85 -3.05
N GLY A 343 21.45 -12.81 -3.95
CA GLY A 343 22.06 -14.10 -3.61
C GLY A 343 21.13 -15.31 -3.78
N GLY A 344 19.90 -15.09 -4.26
CA GLY A 344 18.99 -16.18 -4.63
C GLY A 344 18.27 -16.83 -3.45
N PRO A 345 17.80 -18.08 -3.60
CA PRO A 345 16.91 -18.73 -2.62
C PRO A 345 17.48 -18.86 -1.21
N ILE A 346 18.81 -18.97 -1.06
CA ILE A 346 19.46 -19.13 0.25
C ILE A 346 19.35 -17.84 1.06
N VAL A 347 19.65 -16.68 0.45
CA VAL A 347 19.54 -15.38 1.13
C VAL A 347 18.07 -15.03 1.40
N ASP A 348 17.17 -15.45 0.52
CA ASP A 348 15.73 -15.30 0.73
C ASP A 348 15.25 -16.08 1.98
N GLU A 349 15.75 -17.31 2.18
CA GLU A 349 15.42 -18.10 3.37
C GLU A 349 16.08 -17.54 4.64
N LEU A 350 17.28 -16.96 4.53
CA LEU A 350 17.92 -16.24 5.63
C LEU A 350 17.06 -15.04 6.08
N PHE A 351 16.62 -14.18 5.16
CA PHE A 351 15.76 -13.05 5.50
C PHE A 351 14.43 -13.47 6.13
N ARG A 352 13.86 -14.60 5.68
CA ARG A 352 12.65 -15.15 6.32
C ARG A 352 12.91 -15.69 7.70
N TRP A 353 14.03 -16.37 7.89
CA TRP A 353 14.44 -16.84 9.20
C TRP A 353 14.62 -15.63 10.14
N GLU A 354 15.28 -14.57 9.70
CA GLU A 354 15.41 -13.33 10.46
C GLU A 354 14.06 -12.67 10.78
N GLU A 355 13.15 -12.57 9.80
CA GLU A 355 11.79 -12.03 10.01
C GLU A 355 10.99 -12.87 11.01
N LYS A 356 11.02 -14.20 10.84
CA LYS A 356 10.35 -15.15 11.74
C LYS A 356 10.92 -15.05 13.16
N MET A 357 12.25 -15.04 13.29
CA MET A 357 12.92 -14.84 14.59
C MET A 357 12.56 -13.47 15.17
N GLY A 358 12.47 -12.42 14.36
CA GLY A 358 12.04 -11.10 14.80
C GLY A 358 10.61 -11.09 15.37
N ILE A 359 9.66 -11.73 14.67
CA ILE A 359 8.26 -11.86 15.13
C ILE A 359 8.16 -12.73 16.38
N GLU A 360 8.89 -13.86 16.45
CA GLU A 360 8.90 -14.74 17.62
C GLU A 360 9.56 -14.08 18.83
N GLN A 361 10.53 -13.19 18.61
CA GLN A 361 11.21 -12.44 19.67
C GLN A 361 10.45 -11.19 20.10
N GLU A 362 9.49 -10.68 19.33
CA GLU A 362 8.78 -9.44 19.65
C GLU A 362 7.97 -9.53 20.97
N PRO A 363 7.18 -10.59 21.24
CA PRO A 363 6.50 -10.75 22.52
C PRO A 363 7.48 -10.83 23.69
N ILE A 364 8.64 -11.47 23.48
CA ILE A 364 9.68 -11.61 24.50
C ILE A 364 10.32 -10.26 24.78
N ARG A 365 10.62 -9.45 23.75
CA ARG A 365 11.14 -8.08 23.91
C ARG A 365 10.14 -7.18 24.63
N ASN A 366 8.85 -7.31 24.31
CA ASN A 366 7.79 -6.58 24.99
C ASN A 366 7.68 -7.01 26.46
N GLN A 367 7.75 -8.30 26.73
CA GLN A 367 7.73 -8.85 28.09
C GLN A 367 8.93 -8.36 28.92
N ILE A 368 10.15 -8.41 28.36
CA ILE A 368 11.36 -7.86 29.01
C ILE A 368 11.16 -6.37 29.29
N SER A 369 10.61 -5.60 28.35
CA SER A 369 10.36 -4.17 28.55
C SER A 369 9.34 -3.90 29.66
N VAL A 370 8.28 -4.70 29.75
CA VAL A 370 7.26 -4.62 30.82
C VAL A 370 7.87 -5.00 32.17
N ASP A 371 8.57 -6.14 32.25
CA ASP A 371 9.19 -6.59 33.50
C ASP A 371 10.23 -5.56 34.01
N LEU A 372 10.99 -4.93 33.12
CA LEU A 372 11.88 -3.83 33.50
C LEU A 372 11.10 -2.61 34.02
N GLN A 373 10.01 -2.20 33.34
CA GLN A 373 9.19 -1.05 33.75
C GLN A 373 8.51 -1.25 35.10
N GLU A 374 8.18 -2.49 35.44
CA GLU A 374 7.59 -2.89 36.71
C GLU A 374 8.62 -3.10 37.83
N GLY A 375 9.92 -2.93 37.54
CA GLY A 375 11.01 -3.16 38.49
C GLY A 375 11.32 -4.64 38.75
N ASN A 376 10.78 -5.55 37.94
CA ASN A 376 11.00 -7.00 38.01
C ASN A 376 12.29 -7.41 37.27
N PHE A 377 13.42 -6.80 37.67
CA PHE A 377 14.69 -6.93 36.96
C PHE A 377 15.13 -8.38 36.78
N GLN A 378 15.10 -9.19 37.85
CA GLN A 378 15.54 -10.59 37.80
C GLN A 378 14.75 -11.41 36.78
N LYS A 379 13.43 -11.22 36.70
CA LYS A 379 12.58 -11.88 35.72
C LYS A 379 12.86 -11.40 34.30
N ALA A 380 13.14 -10.11 34.12
CA ALA A 380 13.55 -9.56 32.83
C ALA A 380 14.91 -10.14 32.37
N PHE A 381 15.86 -10.33 33.30
CA PHE A 381 17.16 -10.95 33.08
C PHE A 381 17.05 -12.42 32.69
N GLU A 382 16.27 -13.20 33.44
CA GLU A 382 16.01 -14.62 33.17
C GLU A 382 15.37 -14.77 31.78
N THR A 383 14.34 -13.97 31.49
CA THR A 383 13.67 -13.96 30.17
C THR A 383 14.61 -13.56 29.03
N ALA A 384 15.50 -12.59 29.24
CA ALA A 384 16.48 -12.15 28.23
C ALA A 384 17.59 -13.20 27.98
N ALA A 385 18.03 -13.89 29.03
CA ALA A 385 19.05 -14.93 28.96
C ALA A 385 18.50 -16.22 28.31
N GLU A 386 17.32 -16.67 28.71
CA GLU A 386 16.66 -17.86 28.18
C GLU A 386 16.27 -17.72 26.71
N SER A 387 15.90 -16.51 26.29
CA SER A 387 15.50 -16.24 24.91
C SER A 387 16.66 -16.07 23.93
N GLY A 388 17.90 -15.94 24.41
CA GLY A 388 19.08 -15.73 23.58
C GLY A 388 19.08 -14.41 22.79
N ILE A 389 18.18 -13.47 23.13
CA ILE A 389 18.02 -12.16 22.46
C ILE A 389 19.22 -11.26 22.77
N VAL A 390 19.78 -11.38 23.97
CA VAL A 390 20.91 -10.59 24.43
C VAL A 390 22.16 -11.46 24.43
N LYS A 391 22.82 -11.59 23.27
CA LYS A 391 24.07 -12.35 23.14
C LYS A 391 25.29 -11.67 23.79
N ALA A 392 25.16 -10.43 24.27
CA ALA A 392 26.25 -9.67 24.89
C ALA A 392 25.77 -8.85 26.09
N LEU A 393 26.55 -8.86 27.19
CA LEU A 393 26.35 -8.06 28.40
C LEU A 393 26.01 -6.58 28.11
N ASN A 394 26.58 -6.02 27.04
CA ASN A 394 26.35 -4.63 26.62
C ASN A 394 24.88 -4.35 26.22
N GLY A 395 24.14 -5.31 25.65
CA GLY A 395 22.74 -5.10 25.26
C GLY A 395 21.82 -4.99 26.47
N LEU A 396 22.13 -5.74 27.52
CA LEU A 396 21.45 -5.77 28.81
C LEU A 396 21.76 -4.50 29.62
N GLU A 397 23.04 -4.11 29.67
CA GLU A 397 23.51 -2.86 30.27
C GLU A 397 22.79 -1.65 29.67
N LEU A 398 22.69 -1.58 28.34
CA LEU A 398 21.99 -0.50 27.65
C LEU A 398 20.48 -0.49 27.96
N MET A 399 19.85 -1.65 28.10
CA MET A 399 18.43 -1.74 28.48
C MET A 399 18.17 -1.32 29.93
N LEU A 400 19.06 -1.69 30.86
CA LEU A 400 19.01 -1.30 32.27
C LEU A 400 19.30 0.19 32.45
N MET A 401 20.36 0.69 31.81
CA MET A 401 20.71 2.12 31.84
C MET A 401 19.56 2.97 31.31
N ARG A 402 18.86 2.52 30.25
CA ARG A 402 17.68 3.23 29.71
C ARG A 402 16.56 3.39 30.73
N GLN A 403 16.46 2.49 31.71
CA GLN A 403 15.40 2.51 32.72
C GLN A 403 15.83 3.11 34.06
N ALA A 404 17.00 2.74 34.57
CA ALA A 404 17.51 3.19 35.87
C ALA A 404 18.08 4.62 35.82
N VAL A 405 18.77 4.96 34.72
CA VAL A 405 19.46 6.25 34.53
C VAL A 405 19.23 6.79 33.10
N PRO A 406 17.96 7.05 32.70
CA PRO A 406 17.60 7.39 31.33
C PRO A 406 18.36 8.58 30.75
N LEU A 407 18.68 9.61 31.55
CA LEU A 407 19.46 10.76 31.09
C LEU A 407 20.91 10.35 30.83
N THR A 408 21.52 9.59 31.74
CA THR A 408 22.87 9.02 31.59
C THR A 408 22.97 8.08 30.40
N TYR A 409 21.97 7.21 30.19
CA TYR A 409 21.86 6.35 29.02
C TYR A 409 21.84 7.17 27.75
N ARG A 410 20.90 8.12 27.64
CA ARG A 410 20.78 8.99 26.47
C ARG A 410 22.10 9.72 26.21
N MET A 411 22.76 10.27 27.23
CA MET A 411 24.05 10.95 27.07
C MET A 411 25.17 10.00 26.61
N LYS A 412 25.20 8.75 27.09
CA LYS A 412 26.23 7.74 26.74
C LYS A 412 26.06 7.18 25.32
N VAL A 413 24.83 6.97 24.87
CA VAL A 413 24.55 6.44 23.52
C VAL A 413 24.49 7.51 22.43
N MET A 414 24.38 8.78 22.82
CA MET A 414 24.32 9.92 21.93
C MET A 414 25.71 10.23 21.36
N SER A 415 25.78 10.47 20.04
CA SER A 415 27.01 10.92 19.39
C SER A 415 27.45 12.29 19.91
N ASP A 416 28.74 12.62 19.81
CA ASP A 416 29.28 13.92 20.27
C ASP A 416 28.56 15.11 19.63
N SER A 417 28.16 14.97 18.35
CA SER A 417 27.37 15.99 17.62
C SER A 417 25.98 16.21 18.23
N ASN A 418 25.31 15.13 18.61
CA ASN A 418 23.97 15.19 19.19
C ASN A 418 24.03 15.64 20.65
N ARG A 419 25.11 15.31 21.36
CA ARG A 419 25.38 15.78 22.72
C ARG A 419 25.54 17.29 22.72
N ALA A 420 26.31 17.85 21.79
CA ALA A 420 26.45 19.30 21.65
C ALA A 420 25.11 19.99 21.36
N LEU A 421 24.29 19.45 20.44
CA LEU A 421 22.97 20.01 20.13
C LEU A 421 22.00 19.95 21.32
N PHE A 422 22.01 18.84 22.07
CA PHE A 422 21.23 18.69 23.29
C PHE A 422 21.65 19.73 24.35
N LEU A 423 22.96 19.91 24.58
CA LEU A 423 23.48 20.92 25.51
C LEU A 423 23.06 22.34 25.09
N THR A 424 23.19 22.69 23.79
CA THR A 424 22.75 23.99 23.27
C THR A 424 21.23 24.19 23.44
N HIS A 425 20.41 23.16 23.23
CA HIS A 425 18.97 23.27 23.46
C HIS A 425 18.66 23.51 24.95
N MET A 426 19.33 22.81 25.85
CA MET A 426 19.15 22.99 27.29
C MET A 426 19.61 24.38 27.76
N GLU A 427 20.65 24.95 27.15
CA GLU A 427 21.07 26.35 27.37
C GLU A 427 19.99 27.35 26.97
N THR A 428 19.27 27.12 25.85
CA THR A 428 18.14 27.99 25.46
C THR A 428 16.96 27.93 26.45
N LEU A 429 16.89 26.87 27.25
CA LEU A 429 15.91 26.69 28.32
C LEU A 429 16.44 27.17 29.69
N GLY A 430 17.63 27.76 29.73
CA GLY A 430 18.24 28.30 30.94
C GLY A 430 19.04 27.30 31.78
N TYR A 431 19.29 26.09 31.27
CA TYR A 431 20.10 25.08 31.96
C TYR A 431 21.54 25.10 31.43
N THR A 432 22.52 25.24 32.31
CA THR A 432 23.94 25.21 31.96
C THR A 432 24.46 23.77 31.82
N GLU A 433 25.61 23.61 31.16
CA GLU A 433 26.31 22.31 31.10
C GLU A 433 26.56 21.74 32.51
N ASP A 434 26.87 22.60 33.49
CA ASP A 434 27.04 22.20 34.89
C ASP A 434 25.71 21.74 35.52
N ASN A 435 24.57 22.35 35.18
CA ASN A 435 23.26 21.86 35.62
C ASN A 435 23.00 20.44 35.11
N ILE A 436 23.39 20.14 33.87
CA ILE A 436 23.17 18.84 33.24
C ILE A 436 24.15 17.79 33.77
N LYS A 437 25.42 18.15 33.98
CA LYS A 437 26.41 17.29 34.64
C LYS A 437 25.98 16.96 36.07
N ASN A 438 25.49 17.95 36.81
CA ASN A 438 24.97 17.75 38.16
C ASN A 438 23.70 16.89 38.16
N ALA A 439 22.83 17.01 37.16
CA ALA A 439 21.64 16.16 37.01
C ALA A 439 22.00 14.70 36.66
N VAL A 440 22.96 14.48 35.75
CA VAL A 440 23.50 13.15 35.44
C VAL A 440 24.16 12.53 36.69
N GLN A 441 24.98 13.30 37.41
CA GLN A 441 25.62 12.83 38.63
C GLN A 441 24.60 12.55 39.75
N ALA A 442 23.55 13.38 39.87
CA ALA A 442 22.47 13.17 40.81
C ALA A 442 21.64 11.92 40.45
N GLU A 443 21.41 11.65 39.16
CA GLU A 443 20.73 10.45 38.67
C GLU A 443 21.56 9.19 38.99
N ILE A 444 22.87 9.23 38.74
CA ILE A 444 23.82 8.15 39.09
C ILE A 444 23.83 7.92 40.61
N ASN A 445 23.92 8.98 41.41
CA ASN A 445 23.92 8.89 42.87
C ASN A 445 22.57 8.36 43.41
N ALA A 446 21.45 8.78 42.80
CA ALA A 446 20.12 8.31 43.18
C ALA A 446 19.86 6.85 42.77
N SER A 447 20.49 6.37 41.70
CA SER A 447 20.49 4.94 41.34
C SER A 447 21.31 4.14 42.35
N ALA A 448 22.51 4.62 42.71
CA ALA A 448 23.38 3.97 43.69
C ALA A 448 22.77 3.87 45.09
N LEU A 449 21.94 4.84 45.49
CA LEU A 449 21.20 4.82 46.77
C LEU A 449 19.97 3.88 46.76
N ARG A 450 19.44 3.55 45.58
CA ARG A 450 18.31 2.60 45.43
C ARG A 450 18.75 1.14 45.46
N GLY A 451 20.05 0.87 45.25
CA GLY A 451 20.61 -0.48 45.20
C GLY A 451 20.31 -1.22 43.90
N ASP A 452 19.89 -0.49 42.85
CA ASP A 452 19.63 -1.00 41.49
C ASP A 452 20.90 -1.19 40.66
#